data_AF-A0A943UZ99-F1
#
_entry.id   AF-A0A943UZ99-F1
#
_cell.length_a   1.000
_cell.length_b   1.000
_cell.length_c   1.000
_cell.angle_alpha   90.00
_cell.angle_beta   90.00
_cell.angle_gamma   90.00
#
_symmetry.space_group_name_H-M   'P 1'
#
loop_
_entity.id
_entity.type
_entity.pdbx_description
1 polymer ?
#
loop_
_entity_poly.entity_id
_entity_poly.type
_entity_poly.pdbx_seq_one_letter_code
_entity_poly.pdbx_strand_id
1 'polypeptide(L)'
;MLDGPKTKEIRAESVVLATGGFGGSRGYLAELVPSVESVNFQYLGNTLNTGDGISMAKAVGAACYEDGWVIPFNVMPAKKLTDANTDFKRLCDMPISGAPIEGGDVKTKLLVDAAGERFVNEAAPAIAQATAMADRDTAPYYVLFDSSNADIRAMLDEAAGSMAIIKEDSIEALAEAANTPALAASFEAYRAAAAAGFDDAFGKPADAFAAYQESGPYYLVSYVPSYVATVGGVKTDTDCRVIDEGGNTIEGLSPLAKSPIVSCTTAASYATARTRAL
;
A
#
# COMPACT_ATOMS: atom_id res chain seq x y z
N MET A 1 -8.39 -31.41 19.03
CA MET A 1 -9.27 -30.37 19.59
C MET A 1 -9.01 -30.33 21.08
N LEU A 2 -8.79 -29.15 21.67
CA LEU A 2 -8.56 -29.04 23.11
C LEU A 2 -9.91 -29.06 23.82
N ASP A 3 -10.34 -30.23 24.26
CA ASP A 3 -11.50 -30.37 25.15
C ASP A 3 -11.09 -29.95 26.58
N GLY A 4 -11.67 -28.84 27.07
CA GLY A 4 -11.38 -28.26 28.38
C GLY A 4 -12.01 -26.87 28.56
N PRO A 5 -11.88 -26.24 29.75
CA PRO A 5 -12.37 -24.88 29.97
C PRO A 5 -11.74 -23.92 28.95
N LYS A 6 -12.51 -22.95 28.47
CA LYS A 6 -12.10 -21.98 27.43
C LYS A 6 -10.88 -21.13 27.83
N THR A 7 -10.55 -21.10 29.12
CA THR A 7 -9.41 -20.37 29.70
C THR A 7 -8.59 -21.30 30.60
N LYS A 8 -7.26 -21.22 30.50
CA LYS A 8 -6.31 -21.89 31.40
C LYS A 8 -5.25 -20.89 31.86
N GLU A 9 -4.88 -20.94 33.13
CA GLU A 9 -3.71 -20.22 33.67
C GLU A 9 -2.47 -21.08 33.42
N ILE A 10 -1.44 -20.47 32.83
CA ILE A 10 -0.12 -21.08 32.64
C ILE A 10 0.89 -20.22 33.38
N ARG A 11 1.64 -20.83 34.30
CA ARG A 11 2.71 -20.15 35.03
C ARG A 11 4.03 -20.38 34.31
N ALA A 12 4.75 -19.30 34.07
CA ALA A 12 6.07 -19.31 33.45
C ALA A 12 6.93 -18.22 34.09
N GLU A 13 8.25 -18.41 34.07
CA GLU A 13 9.21 -17.40 34.52
C GLU A 13 9.34 -16.24 33.52
N SER A 14 9.05 -16.51 32.24
CA SER A 14 9.03 -15.50 31.19
C SER A 14 7.96 -15.78 30.13
N VAL A 15 7.48 -14.70 29.51
CA VAL A 15 6.49 -14.71 28.42
C VAL A 15 7.05 -13.94 27.24
N VAL A 16 7.00 -14.56 26.06
CA VAL A 16 7.40 -13.93 24.80
C VAL A 16 6.19 -13.48 24.01
N LEU A 17 6.07 -12.18 23.72
CA LEU A 17 5.05 -11.63 22.83
C LEU A 17 5.50 -11.73 21.36
N ALA A 18 4.85 -12.63 20.62
CA ALA A 18 5.14 -12.93 19.21
C ALA A 18 3.88 -12.80 18.34
N THR A 19 3.01 -11.83 18.66
CA THR A 19 1.59 -11.81 18.25
C THR A 19 1.29 -11.05 16.96
N GLY A 20 2.29 -10.64 16.19
CA GLY A 20 2.07 -9.89 14.98
C GLY A 20 1.98 -8.37 15.17
N GLY A 21 1.54 -7.67 14.13
CA GLY A 21 1.22 -6.23 14.16
C GLY A 21 -0.27 -5.93 14.32
N PHE A 22 -0.68 -4.73 13.91
CA PHE A 22 -2.08 -4.26 14.00
C PHE A 22 -2.71 -3.91 12.64
N GLY A 23 -2.11 -4.36 11.54
CA GLY A 23 -2.53 -4.01 10.18
C GLY A 23 -3.95 -4.44 9.81
N GLY A 24 -4.54 -5.40 10.52
CA GLY A 24 -5.95 -5.83 10.37
C GLY A 24 -6.93 -5.11 11.28
N SER A 25 -6.47 -4.25 12.20
CA SER A 25 -7.33 -3.55 13.16
C SER A 25 -7.69 -2.15 12.71
N ARG A 26 -8.96 -1.95 12.35
CA ARG A 26 -9.49 -0.61 12.02
C ARG A 26 -9.31 0.39 13.16
N GLY A 27 -9.47 -0.06 14.41
CA GLY A 27 -9.32 0.81 15.58
C GLY A 27 -7.89 1.32 15.75
N TYR A 28 -6.91 0.42 15.74
CA TYR A 28 -5.50 0.82 15.85
C TYR A 28 -5.01 1.62 14.64
N LEU A 29 -5.50 1.30 13.43
CA LEU A 29 -5.17 2.09 12.25
C LEU A 29 -5.74 3.51 12.33
N ALA A 30 -6.99 3.67 12.74
CA ALA A 30 -7.59 5.00 12.92
C ALA A 30 -6.88 5.83 14.00
N GLU A 31 -6.41 5.19 15.07
CA GLU A 31 -5.68 5.85 16.16
C GLU A 31 -4.25 6.23 15.75
N LEU A 32 -3.50 5.28 15.18
CA LEU A 32 -2.04 5.40 15.01
C LEU A 32 -1.62 5.77 13.59
N VAL A 33 -2.43 5.46 12.56
CA VAL A 33 -2.10 5.66 11.14
C VAL A 33 -3.34 6.11 10.34
N PRO A 34 -3.96 7.25 10.67
CA PRO A 34 -5.22 7.69 10.06
C PRO A 34 -5.14 7.86 8.52
N SER A 35 -3.94 8.06 7.97
CA SER A 35 -3.72 8.13 6.51
C SER A 35 -4.06 6.84 5.76
N VAL A 36 -4.12 5.69 6.45
CA VAL A 36 -4.58 4.43 5.86
C VAL A 36 -6.03 4.54 5.40
N GLU A 37 -6.88 5.22 6.17
CA GLU A 37 -8.28 5.44 5.77
C GLU A 37 -8.42 6.58 4.76
N SER A 38 -7.66 7.69 4.87
CA SER A 38 -7.77 8.82 3.93
C SER A 38 -7.37 8.44 2.50
N VAL A 39 -6.29 7.66 2.35
CA VAL A 39 -5.76 7.23 1.05
C VAL A 39 -6.35 5.88 0.59
N ASN A 40 -7.25 5.27 1.39
CA ASN A 40 -7.86 3.97 1.13
C ASN A 40 -6.86 2.83 0.90
N PHE A 41 -5.83 2.75 1.74
CA PHE A 41 -4.82 1.71 1.68
C PHE A 41 -5.43 0.30 1.72
N GLN A 42 -4.98 -0.58 0.83
CA GLN A 42 -5.35 -1.99 0.87
C GLN A 42 -4.37 -2.81 1.71
N TYR A 43 -4.86 -3.49 2.74
CA TYR A 43 -4.04 -4.39 3.55
C TYR A 43 -3.86 -5.74 2.86
N LEU A 44 -2.60 -6.15 2.72
CA LEU A 44 -2.21 -7.41 2.07
C LEU A 44 -1.62 -8.44 3.06
N GLY A 45 -1.50 -8.07 4.34
CA GLY A 45 -1.06 -8.99 5.39
C GLY A 45 -2.19 -9.87 5.93
N ASN A 46 -1.88 -10.60 7.01
CA ASN A 46 -2.86 -11.43 7.70
C ASN A 46 -3.88 -10.55 8.43
N THR A 47 -5.16 -10.67 8.09
CA THR A 47 -6.27 -9.91 8.68
C THR A 47 -6.46 -10.17 10.18
N LEU A 48 -5.91 -11.27 10.70
CA LEU A 48 -5.90 -11.59 12.14
C LEU A 48 -4.83 -10.80 12.93
N ASN A 49 -4.00 -9.99 12.27
CA ASN A 49 -3.07 -9.09 12.95
C ASN A 49 -3.82 -7.85 13.48
N THR A 50 -4.53 -8.02 14.60
CA THR A 50 -5.41 -7.01 15.19
C THR A 50 -4.78 -6.20 16.32
N GLY A 51 -3.51 -6.43 16.64
CA GLY A 51 -2.81 -5.72 17.72
C GLY A 51 -3.12 -6.25 19.13
N ASP A 52 -3.67 -7.46 19.27
CA ASP A 52 -4.05 -8.02 20.58
C ASP A 52 -2.88 -8.07 21.57
N GLY A 53 -1.67 -8.41 21.11
CA GLY A 53 -0.48 -8.38 21.98
C GLY A 53 -0.04 -6.99 22.41
N ILE A 54 -0.31 -5.96 21.61
CA ILE A 54 -0.08 -4.56 22.01
C ILE A 54 -1.05 -4.22 23.15
N SER A 55 -2.33 -4.58 23.01
CA SER A 55 -3.33 -4.39 24.08
C SER A 55 -2.95 -5.15 25.36
N MET A 56 -2.49 -6.40 25.25
CA MET A 56 -2.03 -7.19 26.39
C MET A 56 -0.83 -6.54 27.09
N ALA A 57 0.14 -6.03 26.32
CA ALA A 57 1.31 -5.34 26.88
C ALA A 57 0.92 -4.03 27.58
N LYS A 58 0.07 -3.20 26.95
CA LYS A 58 -0.46 -1.97 27.56
C LYS A 58 -1.14 -2.26 28.90
N ALA A 59 -1.91 -3.35 28.99
CA ALA A 59 -2.62 -3.73 30.21
C ALA A 59 -1.71 -4.07 31.41
N VAL A 60 -0.44 -4.40 31.16
CA VAL A 60 0.57 -4.66 32.21
C VAL A 60 1.57 -3.50 32.38
N GLY A 61 1.26 -2.32 31.82
CA GLY A 61 2.05 -1.11 31.99
C GLY A 61 3.20 -0.93 30.99
N ALA A 62 3.22 -1.71 29.90
CA ALA A 62 4.22 -1.53 28.86
C ALA A 62 4.02 -0.21 28.11
N ALA A 63 5.13 0.49 27.87
CA ALA A 63 5.12 1.64 26.99
C ALA A 63 4.94 1.22 25.54
N CYS A 64 4.17 2.01 24.80
CA CYS A 64 3.94 1.79 23.38
C CYS A 64 4.32 3.02 22.56
N TYR A 65 4.59 2.80 21.27
CA TYR A 65 4.68 3.90 20.32
C TYR A 65 3.31 4.55 20.14
N GLU A 66 3.29 5.88 20.08
CA GLU A 66 2.10 6.70 19.86
C GLU A 66 2.01 7.14 18.38
N ASP A 67 3.12 7.07 17.66
CA ASP A 67 3.28 7.37 16.24
C ASP A 67 3.49 6.08 15.44
N GLY A 68 2.39 5.52 14.95
CA GLY A 68 2.45 4.38 14.05
C GLY A 68 2.71 4.81 12.61
N TRP A 69 3.18 3.87 11.79
CA TRP A 69 3.05 3.98 10.33
C TRP A 69 2.86 2.59 9.71
N VAL A 70 2.43 2.55 8.45
CA VAL A 70 2.38 1.31 7.68
C VAL A 70 3.53 1.29 6.68
N ILE A 71 4.03 0.11 6.35
CA ILE A 71 5.03 -0.07 5.31
C ILE A 71 4.29 -0.19 3.97
N PRO A 72 4.34 0.84 3.09
CA PRO A 72 3.75 0.73 1.76
C PRO A 72 4.45 -0.37 0.97
N PHE A 73 3.71 -1.07 0.13
CA PHE A 73 4.22 -2.26 -0.57
C PHE A 73 4.05 -2.17 -2.08
N ASN A 74 2.82 -1.95 -2.54
CA ASN A 74 2.48 -1.98 -3.96
C ASN A 74 1.38 -0.95 -4.28
N VAL A 75 1.23 -0.61 -5.56
CA VAL A 75 0.10 0.16 -6.10
C VAL A 75 -0.79 -0.83 -6.86
N MET A 76 -2.07 -0.89 -6.52
CA MET A 76 -2.97 -1.93 -7.04
C MET A 76 -4.39 -1.41 -7.25
N PRO A 77 -5.24 -2.08 -8.07
CA PRO A 77 -6.61 -1.64 -8.28
C PRO A 77 -7.38 -1.54 -6.97
N ALA A 78 -8.25 -0.55 -6.88
CA ALA A 78 -9.01 -0.26 -5.69
C ALA A 78 -9.77 -1.50 -5.17
N LYS A 79 -9.94 -1.59 -3.84
CA LYS A 79 -10.55 -2.74 -3.16
C LYS A 79 -11.85 -3.20 -3.81
N LYS A 80 -12.71 -2.25 -4.23
CA LYS A 80 -13.98 -2.51 -4.92
C LYS A 80 -13.83 -3.39 -6.16
N LEU A 81 -12.76 -3.20 -6.93
CA LEU A 81 -12.45 -4.03 -8.10
C LEU A 81 -11.95 -5.41 -7.66
N THR A 82 -10.98 -5.44 -6.74
CA THR A 82 -10.37 -6.71 -6.29
C THR A 82 -11.32 -7.62 -5.49
N ASP A 83 -12.37 -7.06 -4.89
CA ASP A 83 -13.45 -7.80 -4.23
C ASP A 83 -14.46 -8.36 -5.25
N ALA A 84 -14.74 -7.61 -6.33
CA ALA A 84 -15.67 -8.01 -7.37
C ALA A 84 -15.09 -9.10 -8.28
N ASN A 85 -13.81 -8.97 -8.65
CA ASN A 85 -13.06 -9.98 -9.39
C ASN A 85 -11.61 -10.02 -8.88
N THR A 86 -11.19 -11.16 -8.33
CA THR A 86 -9.86 -11.33 -7.75
C THR A 86 -8.73 -11.21 -8.77
N ASP A 87 -8.99 -11.39 -10.07
CA ASP A 87 -7.98 -11.20 -11.11
C ASP A 87 -7.49 -9.75 -11.18
N PHE A 88 -8.24 -8.75 -10.68
CA PHE A 88 -7.76 -7.36 -10.62
C PHE A 88 -6.47 -7.23 -9.81
N LYS A 89 -6.22 -8.14 -8.86
CA LYS A 89 -4.96 -8.18 -8.10
C LYS A 89 -3.73 -8.48 -8.97
N ARG A 90 -3.93 -8.93 -10.21
CA ARG A 90 -2.88 -9.24 -11.19
C ARG A 90 -2.51 -8.03 -12.07
N LEU A 91 -3.28 -6.94 -12.00
CA LEU A 91 -2.97 -5.65 -12.64
C LEU A 91 -2.13 -4.78 -11.69
N CYS A 92 -0.94 -5.24 -11.36
CA CYS A 92 0.04 -4.48 -10.58
C CYS A 92 1.45 -5.02 -10.84
N ASP A 93 2.48 -4.28 -10.43
CA ASP A 93 3.87 -4.67 -10.68
C ASP A 93 4.28 -5.95 -9.94
N MET A 94 3.73 -6.16 -8.72
CA MET A 94 4.07 -7.26 -7.82
C MET A 94 2.81 -7.97 -7.27
N PRO A 95 2.12 -8.79 -8.08
CA PRO A 95 0.94 -9.52 -7.61
C PRO A 95 1.33 -10.58 -6.57
N ILE A 96 0.63 -10.58 -5.43
CA ILE A 96 0.84 -11.56 -4.34
C ILE A 96 0.14 -12.90 -4.64
N SER A 97 -0.86 -12.89 -5.52
CA SER A 97 -1.62 -14.07 -5.92
C SER A 97 -1.90 -14.06 -7.42
N GLY A 98 -1.61 -15.18 -8.08
CA GLY A 98 -1.77 -15.33 -9.53
C GLY A 98 -0.56 -14.81 -10.33
N ALA A 99 -0.45 -15.24 -11.58
CA ALA A 99 0.59 -14.74 -12.48
C ALA A 99 0.25 -13.31 -12.95
N PRO A 100 1.24 -12.42 -13.15
CA PRO A 100 0.96 -11.11 -13.73
C PRO A 100 0.28 -11.26 -15.10
N ILE A 101 -0.57 -10.29 -15.45
CA ILE A 101 -1.12 -10.17 -16.80
C ILE A 101 -0.17 -9.26 -17.58
N GLU A 102 0.28 -9.71 -18.75
CA GLU A 102 1.18 -8.91 -19.58
C GLU A 102 0.54 -7.56 -19.92
N GLY A 103 1.27 -6.46 -19.70
CA GLY A 103 0.75 -5.11 -19.87
C GLY A 103 -0.23 -4.65 -18.78
N GLY A 104 -0.43 -5.44 -17.72
CA GLY A 104 -1.22 -5.08 -16.53
C GLY A 104 -0.42 -4.37 -15.45
N ASP A 105 0.90 -4.26 -15.61
CA ASP A 105 1.80 -3.57 -14.70
C ASP A 105 1.57 -2.05 -14.70
N VAL A 106 1.89 -1.39 -13.58
CA VAL A 106 1.82 0.07 -13.44
C VAL A 106 3.06 0.70 -14.08
N LYS A 107 4.21 0.01 -14.05
CA LYS A 107 5.47 0.55 -14.59
C LYS A 107 5.39 1.04 -16.03
N THR A 108 4.58 0.39 -16.87
CA THR A 108 4.39 0.79 -18.26
C THR A 108 3.34 1.89 -18.47
N LYS A 109 2.59 2.26 -17.45
CA LYS A 109 1.39 3.09 -17.57
C LYS A 109 1.61 4.51 -17.05
N LEU A 110 0.64 5.38 -17.31
CA LEU A 110 0.52 6.71 -16.72
C LEU A 110 -0.30 6.62 -15.44
N LEU A 111 0.28 7.05 -14.32
CA LEU A 111 -0.38 7.16 -13.01
C LEU A 111 -0.61 8.63 -12.67
N VAL A 112 -1.87 8.97 -12.36
CA VAL A 112 -2.29 10.34 -12.04
C VAL A 112 -3.10 10.38 -10.74
N ASP A 113 -3.15 11.55 -10.13
CA ASP A 113 -3.98 11.83 -8.96
C ASP A 113 -5.42 12.24 -9.32
N ALA A 114 -6.18 12.68 -8.32
CA ALA A 114 -7.57 13.12 -8.46
C ALA A 114 -7.76 14.34 -9.38
N ALA A 115 -6.73 15.14 -9.61
CA ALA A 115 -6.78 16.26 -10.56
C ALA A 115 -6.36 15.84 -11.98
N GLY A 116 -5.82 14.62 -12.16
CA GLY A 116 -5.22 14.17 -13.41
C GLY A 116 -3.75 14.57 -13.55
N GLU A 117 -3.09 15.00 -12.47
CA GLU A 117 -1.68 15.35 -12.49
C GLU A 117 -0.82 14.09 -12.33
N ARG A 118 0.16 13.92 -13.23
CA ARG A 118 1.22 12.94 -13.03
C ARG A 118 2.14 13.41 -11.91
N PHE A 119 2.53 12.52 -11.01
CA PHE A 119 3.27 12.89 -9.79
C PHE A 119 4.44 11.96 -9.44
N VAL A 120 4.66 10.89 -10.20
CA VAL A 120 5.69 9.90 -9.91
C VAL A 120 6.24 9.25 -11.17
N ASN A 121 7.46 8.72 -11.06
CA ASN A 121 8.00 7.77 -12.02
C ASN A 121 7.35 6.41 -11.82
N GLU A 122 6.50 5.98 -12.75
CA GLU A 122 5.81 4.70 -12.61
C GLU A 122 6.77 3.50 -12.72
N ALA A 123 7.98 3.68 -13.28
CA ALA A 123 9.00 2.63 -13.28
C ALA A 123 9.85 2.59 -12.00
N ALA A 124 9.64 3.50 -11.04
CA ALA A 124 10.28 3.43 -9.73
C ALA A 124 9.78 2.19 -8.96
N PRO A 125 10.52 1.71 -7.94
CA PRO A 125 10.06 0.61 -7.10
C PRO A 125 8.65 0.86 -6.54
N ALA A 126 7.78 -0.15 -6.53
CA ALA A 126 6.37 -0.01 -6.14
C ALA A 126 6.17 0.59 -4.73
N ILE A 127 7.13 0.37 -3.82
CA ILE A 127 7.16 1.02 -2.49
C ILE A 127 7.25 2.54 -2.63
N ALA A 128 8.08 3.06 -3.53
CA ALA A 128 8.22 4.50 -3.78
C ALA A 128 6.94 5.09 -4.40
N GLN A 129 6.31 4.36 -5.33
CA GLN A 129 5.02 4.76 -5.90
C GLN A 129 3.93 4.84 -4.82
N ALA A 130 3.80 3.79 -3.99
CA ALA A 130 2.82 3.73 -2.91
C ALA A 130 3.09 4.78 -1.82
N THR A 131 4.36 5.08 -1.54
CA THR A 131 4.77 6.17 -0.63
C THR A 131 4.39 7.53 -1.23
N ALA A 132 4.63 7.76 -2.53
CA ALA A 132 4.24 8.99 -3.19
C ALA A 132 2.71 9.22 -3.18
N MET A 133 1.90 8.17 -3.33
CA MET A 133 0.44 8.26 -3.16
C MET A 133 0.04 8.59 -1.71
N ALA A 134 0.77 8.05 -0.74
CA ALA A 134 0.52 8.33 0.67
C ALA A 134 0.85 9.78 1.04
N ASP A 135 2.02 10.26 0.60
CA ASP A 135 2.51 11.61 0.87
C ASP A 135 1.68 12.68 0.14
N ARG A 136 1.14 12.34 -1.05
CA ARG A 136 0.33 13.25 -1.84
C ARG A 136 -1.09 13.39 -1.28
N ASP A 137 -1.65 12.35 -0.66
CA ASP A 137 -2.96 12.34 0.04
C ASP A 137 -4.11 12.99 -0.75
N THR A 138 -4.14 12.77 -2.07
CA THR A 138 -5.12 13.32 -3.02
C THR A 138 -5.92 12.22 -3.69
N ALA A 139 -6.29 11.16 -2.95
CA ALA A 139 -7.13 10.10 -3.50
C ALA A 139 -8.46 10.68 -4.04
N PRO A 140 -9.05 10.11 -5.10
CA PRO A 140 -8.65 8.89 -5.80
C PRO A 140 -7.42 9.06 -6.70
N TYR A 141 -6.74 7.95 -6.99
CA TYR A 141 -5.67 7.88 -7.99
C TYR A 141 -6.10 6.96 -9.13
N TYR A 142 -5.57 7.21 -10.32
CA TYR A 142 -5.93 6.48 -11.52
C TYR A 142 -4.71 6.04 -12.33
N VAL A 143 -4.77 4.81 -12.84
CA VAL A 143 -3.85 4.31 -13.86
C VAL A 143 -4.60 4.29 -15.20
N LEU A 144 -3.99 4.89 -16.22
CA LEU A 144 -4.55 4.95 -17.56
C LEU A 144 -4.23 3.67 -18.35
N PHE A 145 -5.28 2.99 -18.81
CA PHE A 145 -5.22 1.88 -19.75
C PHE A 145 -5.85 2.27 -21.09
N ASP A 146 -5.53 1.52 -22.14
CA ASP A 146 -6.17 1.63 -23.45
C ASP A 146 -6.62 0.25 -23.95
N SER A 147 -7.03 0.21 -25.22
CA SER A 147 -7.53 -0.99 -25.87
C SER A 147 -6.45 -1.92 -26.47
N SER A 148 -5.16 -1.67 -26.21
CA SER A 148 -4.05 -2.42 -26.84
C SER A 148 -3.97 -3.89 -26.44
N ASN A 149 -4.41 -4.25 -25.22
CA ASN A 149 -4.44 -5.62 -24.72
C ASN A 149 -5.89 -6.11 -24.63
N ALA A 150 -6.23 -7.15 -25.40
CA ALA A 150 -7.60 -7.67 -25.48
C ALA A 150 -8.10 -8.31 -24.17
N ASP A 151 -7.23 -9.00 -23.42
CA ASP A 151 -7.59 -9.67 -22.17
C ASP A 151 -7.86 -8.64 -21.07
N ILE A 152 -6.97 -7.64 -20.95
CA ILE A 152 -7.18 -6.52 -20.01
C ILE A 152 -8.43 -5.75 -20.40
N ARG A 153 -8.60 -5.44 -21.68
CA ARG A 153 -9.79 -4.73 -22.17
C ARG A 153 -11.08 -5.45 -21.79
N ALA A 154 -11.18 -6.76 -22.06
CA ALA A 154 -12.37 -7.54 -21.72
C ALA A 154 -12.67 -7.45 -20.22
N MET A 155 -11.63 -7.59 -19.39
CA MET A 155 -11.75 -7.49 -17.94
C MET A 155 -12.16 -6.08 -17.45
N LEU A 156 -11.65 -5.01 -18.08
CA LEU A 156 -12.04 -3.64 -17.76
C LEU A 156 -13.46 -3.34 -18.24
N ASP A 157 -13.86 -3.85 -19.40
CA ASP A 157 -15.21 -3.68 -19.96
C ASP A 157 -16.29 -4.32 -19.07
N GLU A 158 -16.01 -5.45 -18.41
CA GLU A 158 -16.92 -6.08 -17.45
C GLU A 158 -17.24 -5.21 -16.22
N ALA A 159 -16.32 -4.31 -15.84
CA ALA A 159 -16.44 -3.43 -14.69
C ALA A 159 -16.53 -1.93 -15.06
N ALA A 160 -16.64 -1.62 -16.36
CA ALA A 160 -16.74 -0.26 -16.89
C ALA A 160 -18.04 0.43 -16.45
N GLY A 161 -17.97 1.75 -16.23
CA GLY A 161 -19.11 2.55 -15.75
C GLY A 161 -19.38 2.38 -14.25
N SER A 162 -18.53 1.63 -13.54
CA SER A 162 -18.50 1.66 -12.07
C SER A 162 -17.74 2.89 -11.59
N MET A 163 -17.96 3.31 -10.34
CA MET A 163 -17.15 4.39 -9.72
C MET A 163 -15.62 4.12 -9.70
N ALA A 164 -15.17 2.90 -10.03
CA ALA A 164 -13.76 2.53 -10.02
C ALA A 164 -13.14 2.38 -11.43
N ILE A 165 -13.95 2.37 -12.51
CA ILE A 165 -13.46 2.36 -13.90
C ILE A 165 -14.30 3.29 -14.73
N ILE A 166 -13.65 4.33 -15.27
CA ILE A 166 -14.24 5.28 -16.19
C ILE A 166 -13.70 4.97 -17.57
N LYS A 167 -14.57 4.88 -18.56
CA LYS A 167 -14.24 4.49 -19.94
C LYS A 167 -14.82 5.52 -20.89
N GLU A 168 -13.98 6.04 -21.76
CA GLU A 168 -14.37 7.00 -22.79
C GLU A 168 -13.53 6.82 -24.08
N ASP A 169 -14.00 7.37 -25.19
CA ASP A 169 -13.34 7.22 -26.50
C ASP A 169 -12.17 8.21 -26.71
N SER A 170 -12.07 9.26 -25.90
CA SER A 170 -10.99 10.24 -25.93
C SER A 170 -10.52 10.63 -24.53
N ILE A 171 -9.29 11.17 -24.43
CA ILE A 171 -8.72 11.61 -23.15
C ILE A 171 -9.47 12.82 -22.59
N GLU A 172 -10.02 13.68 -23.44
CA GLU A 172 -10.82 14.85 -23.04
C GLU A 172 -12.15 14.42 -22.42
N ALA A 173 -12.86 13.50 -23.07
CA ALA A 173 -14.09 12.92 -22.51
C ALA A 173 -13.80 12.18 -21.19
N LEU A 174 -12.68 11.45 -21.14
CA LEU A 174 -12.23 10.76 -19.93
C LEU A 174 -11.92 11.72 -18.78
N ALA A 175 -11.27 12.85 -19.09
CA ALA A 175 -10.96 13.91 -18.12
C ALA A 175 -12.23 14.56 -17.57
N GLU A 176 -13.21 14.84 -18.43
CA GLU A 176 -14.50 15.39 -18.03
C GLU A 176 -15.28 14.42 -17.13
N ALA A 177 -15.42 13.17 -17.57
CA ALA A 177 -16.15 12.14 -16.84
C ALA A 177 -15.54 11.82 -15.47
N ALA A 178 -14.21 11.91 -15.35
CA ALA A 178 -13.48 11.69 -14.10
C ALA A 178 -13.27 12.94 -13.26
N ASN A 179 -13.64 14.13 -13.77
CA ASN A 179 -13.33 15.42 -13.16
C ASN A 179 -11.82 15.61 -12.88
N THR A 180 -10.98 15.22 -13.84
CA THR A 180 -9.51 15.28 -13.78
C THR A 180 -8.96 16.31 -14.79
N PRO A 181 -9.07 17.62 -14.51
CA PRO A 181 -8.80 18.68 -15.50
C PRO A 181 -7.36 18.70 -16.03
N ALA A 182 -6.39 18.14 -15.31
CA ALA A 182 -4.99 18.07 -15.73
C ALA A 182 -4.65 16.82 -16.57
N LEU A 183 -5.59 15.87 -16.73
CA LEU A 183 -5.31 14.57 -17.38
C LEU A 183 -4.80 14.73 -18.81
N ALA A 184 -5.46 15.55 -19.63
CA ALA A 184 -5.06 15.77 -21.01
C ALA A 184 -3.63 16.34 -21.11
N ALA A 185 -3.29 17.31 -20.26
CA ALA A 185 -1.95 17.88 -20.20
C ALA A 185 -0.90 16.85 -19.75
N SER A 186 -1.21 16.05 -18.73
CA SER A 186 -0.33 14.96 -18.27
C SER A 186 -0.11 13.90 -19.36
N PHE A 187 -1.16 13.54 -20.11
CA PHE A 187 -1.07 12.57 -21.19
C PHE A 187 -0.22 13.06 -22.36
N GLU A 188 -0.41 14.32 -22.78
CA GLU A 188 0.40 14.93 -23.83
C GLU A 188 1.87 15.05 -23.42
N ALA A 189 2.15 15.47 -22.17
CA ALA A 189 3.52 15.51 -21.64
C ALA A 189 4.15 14.11 -21.59
N TYR A 190 3.37 13.08 -21.20
CA TYR A 190 3.82 11.69 -21.18
C TYR A 190 4.18 11.18 -22.59
N ARG A 191 3.33 11.45 -23.59
CA ARG A 191 3.60 11.09 -24.99
C ARG A 191 4.82 11.82 -25.56
N ALA A 192 4.97 13.11 -25.23
CA ALA A 192 6.13 13.89 -25.64
C ALA A 192 7.44 13.33 -25.05
N ALA A 193 7.43 12.94 -23.77
CA ALA A 193 8.57 12.29 -23.12
C ALA A 193 8.87 10.91 -23.75
N ALA A 194 7.85 10.12 -24.06
CA ALA A 194 7.99 8.84 -24.76
C ALA A 194 8.64 9.03 -26.14
N ALA A 195 8.18 10.01 -26.92
CA ALA A 195 8.71 10.33 -28.24
C ALA A 195 10.16 10.86 -28.18
N ALA A 196 10.50 11.62 -27.13
CA ALA A 196 11.86 12.09 -26.88
C ALA A 196 12.81 10.98 -26.38
N GLY A 197 12.27 9.88 -25.85
CA GLY A 197 13.03 8.80 -25.23
C GLY A 197 13.64 9.17 -23.87
N PHE A 198 13.19 10.26 -23.25
CA PHE A 198 13.66 10.69 -21.93
C PHE A 198 12.58 11.49 -21.20
N ASP A 199 12.37 11.15 -19.93
CA ASP A 199 11.43 11.83 -19.02
C ASP A 199 12.19 12.81 -18.11
N ASP A 200 12.25 14.08 -18.49
CA ASP A 200 12.93 15.10 -17.67
C ASP A 200 12.19 15.39 -16.36
N ALA A 201 10.87 15.17 -16.32
CA ALA A 201 10.05 15.49 -15.16
C ALA A 201 10.18 14.44 -14.04
N PHE A 202 10.23 13.15 -14.39
CA PHE A 202 10.22 12.07 -13.39
C PHE A 202 11.33 11.02 -13.59
N GLY A 203 12.09 11.06 -14.68
CA GLY A 203 13.18 10.11 -14.94
C GLY A 203 12.71 8.70 -15.29
N LYS A 204 11.49 8.53 -15.80
CA LYS A 204 11.03 7.25 -16.36
C LYS A 204 11.91 6.82 -17.55
N PRO A 205 12.41 5.57 -17.57
CA PRO A 205 13.26 5.10 -18.66
C PRO A 205 12.43 4.88 -19.94
N ALA A 206 13.09 5.06 -21.10
CA ALA A 206 12.46 5.05 -22.42
C ALA A 206 11.68 3.75 -22.72
N ASP A 207 12.19 2.61 -22.26
CA ASP A 207 11.61 1.28 -22.47
C ASP A 207 10.42 0.97 -21.54
N ALA A 208 10.11 1.87 -20.60
CA ALA A 208 8.96 1.76 -19.72
C ALA A 208 7.75 2.59 -20.18
N PHE A 209 7.81 3.31 -21.30
CA PHE A 209 6.63 4.03 -21.79
C PHE A 209 5.64 3.10 -22.51
N ALA A 210 4.36 3.13 -22.12
CA ALA A 210 3.28 2.57 -22.92
C ALA A 210 3.16 3.30 -24.27
N ALA A 211 3.07 2.52 -25.33
CA ALA A 211 2.62 2.98 -26.65
C ALA A 211 1.09 2.96 -26.68
N TYR A 212 0.48 3.98 -26.07
CA TYR A 212 -0.98 4.15 -26.10
C TYR A 212 -1.48 4.26 -27.55
N GLN A 213 -2.62 3.62 -27.85
CA GLN A 213 -3.30 3.72 -29.13
C GLN A 213 -3.68 5.17 -29.43
N GLU A 214 -3.72 5.55 -30.71
CA GLU A 214 -4.13 6.91 -31.11
C GLU A 214 -5.64 7.17 -30.91
N SER A 215 -6.44 6.11 -30.93
CA SER A 215 -7.89 6.16 -30.71
C SER A 215 -8.30 5.25 -29.56
N GLY A 216 -9.30 5.69 -28.80
CA GLY A 216 -9.86 4.93 -27.69
C GLY A 216 -10.52 3.59 -28.09
N PRO A 217 -11.12 2.89 -27.11
CA PRO A 217 -11.41 3.40 -25.78
C PRO A 217 -10.19 3.48 -24.86
N TYR A 218 -10.21 4.48 -23.99
CA TYR A 218 -9.29 4.67 -22.87
C TYR A 218 -10.03 4.41 -21.55
N TYR A 219 -9.28 4.01 -20.53
CA TYR A 219 -9.82 3.64 -19.22
C TYR A 219 -9.00 4.30 -18.11
N LEU A 220 -9.66 5.05 -17.23
CA LEU A 220 -9.10 5.38 -15.92
C LEU A 220 -9.56 4.32 -14.92
N VAL A 221 -8.61 3.51 -14.47
CA VAL A 221 -8.85 2.48 -13.45
C VAL A 221 -8.39 3.04 -12.12
N SER A 222 -9.25 3.00 -11.11
CA SER A 222 -8.92 3.50 -9.76
C SER A 222 -7.93 2.57 -9.08
N TYR A 223 -6.83 3.14 -8.59
CA TYR A 223 -5.77 2.45 -7.86
C TYR A 223 -5.60 3.04 -6.46
N VAL A 224 -5.11 2.22 -5.55
CA VAL A 224 -4.79 2.57 -4.17
C VAL A 224 -3.40 2.04 -3.81
N PRO A 225 -2.69 2.69 -2.87
CA PRO A 225 -1.52 2.06 -2.29
C PRO A 225 -1.96 0.87 -1.43
N SER A 226 -1.02 -0.05 -1.21
CA SER A 226 -1.20 -1.19 -0.33
C SER A 226 -0.10 -1.24 0.72
N TYR A 227 -0.36 -1.97 1.80
CA TYR A 227 0.61 -2.19 2.87
C TYR A 227 0.56 -3.63 3.38
N VAL A 228 1.68 -4.10 3.90
CA VAL A 228 1.86 -5.49 4.37
C VAL A 228 2.14 -5.59 5.86
N ALA A 229 2.64 -4.52 6.46
CA ALA A 229 3.07 -4.50 7.85
C ALA A 229 2.85 -3.11 8.46
N THR A 230 2.69 -3.11 9.78
CA THR A 230 2.69 -1.90 10.60
C THR A 230 4.09 -1.68 11.18
N VAL A 231 4.38 -0.47 11.63
CA VAL A 231 5.54 -0.11 12.44
C VAL A 231 5.04 0.68 13.63
N GLY A 232 5.69 0.51 14.78
CA GLY A 232 5.22 0.95 16.09
C GLY A 232 5.02 -0.27 17.00
N GLY A 233 4.11 -0.17 17.97
CA GLY A 233 3.79 -1.27 18.89
C GLY A 233 4.47 -1.12 20.26
N VAL A 234 4.86 -2.24 20.86
CA VAL A 234 5.44 -2.26 22.22
C VAL A 234 6.90 -1.80 22.17
N LYS A 235 7.28 -0.86 23.04
CA LYS A 235 8.66 -0.38 23.15
C LYS A 235 9.54 -1.40 23.85
N THR A 236 10.80 -1.46 23.44
CA THR A 236 11.81 -2.34 24.00
C THR A 236 13.16 -1.68 24.19
N ASP A 237 13.97 -2.26 25.08
CA ASP A 237 15.40 -1.98 25.16
C ASP A 237 16.20 -2.70 24.05
N THR A 238 17.51 -2.50 24.01
CA THR A 238 18.42 -3.12 23.03
C THR A 238 18.55 -4.63 23.16
N ASP A 239 18.16 -5.19 24.31
CA ASP A 239 18.12 -6.63 24.58
C ASP A 239 16.73 -7.23 24.26
N CYS A 240 15.79 -6.39 23.79
CA CYS A 240 14.42 -6.77 23.48
C CYS A 240 13.63 -7.23 24.69
N ARG A 241 13.84 -6.55 25.82
CA ARG A 241 12.94 -6.59 26.97
C ARG A 241 11.92 -5.48 26.84
N VAL A 242 10.67 -5.76 27.21
CA VAL A 242 9.63 -4.75 27.21
C VAL A 242 9.93 -3.72 28.29
N ILE A 243 9.70 -2.44 27.99
CA ILE A 243 9.90 -1.34 28.94
C ILE A 243 8.57 -0.67 29.31
N ASP A 244 8.51 -0.10 30.51
CA ASP A 244 7.43 0.79 30.95
C ASP A 244 7.64 2.24 30.48
N GLU A 245 6.71 3.14 30.81
CA GLU A 245 6.80 4.57 30.45
C GLU A 245 7.98 5.31 31.12
N GLY A 246 8.52 4.74 32.20
CA GLY A 246 9.74 5.23 32.86
C GLY A 246 11.04 4.73 32.20
N GLY A 247 10.94 3.84 31.20
CA GLY A 247 12.07 3.19 30.55
C GLY A 247 12.66 2.02 31.33
N ASN A 248 11.99 1.56 32.41
CA ASN A 248 12.43 0.40 33.16
C ASN A 248 11.93 -0.89 32.50
N THR A 249 12.72 -1.95 32.58
CA THR A 249 12.33 -3.26 32.04
C THR A 249 11.21 -3.88 32.86
N ILE A 250 10.19 -4.42 32.19
CA ILE A 250 9.16 -5.27 32.80
C ILE A 250 9.73 -6.69 32.89
N GLU A 251 10.06 -7.12 34.11
CA GLU A 251 10.68 -8.44 34.35
C GLU A 251 9.80 -9.58 33.80
N GLY A 252 10.45 -10.54 33.13
CA GLY A 252 9.78 -11.70 32.55
C GLY A 252 9.01 -11.44 31.25
N LEU A 253 9.01 -10.22 30.69
CA LEU A 253 8.32 -9.90 29.43
C LEU A 253 9.28 -9.49 28.31
N SER A 254 9.22 -10.15 27.15
CA SER A 254 10.08 -9.85 26.00
C SER A 254 9.37 -10.11 24.67
N PRO A 255 9.59 -9.35 23.59
CA PRO A 255 9.16 -9.76 22.25
C PRO A 255 10.15 -10.70 21.56
N LEU A 256 9.67 -11.41 20.52
CA LEU A 256 10.45 -12.41 19.77
C LEU A 256 11.57 -11.81 18.87
N ALA A 257 11.53 -10.52 18.52
CA ALA A 257 12.43 -9.93 17.55
C ALA A 257 13.53 -9.08 18.20
N LYS A 258 14.79 -9.26 17.80
CA LYS A 258 15.96 -8.41 18.16
C LYS A 258 15.95 -7.03 17.49
N SER A 259 14.81 -6.34 17.52
CA SER A 259 14.61 -5.02 16.88
C SER A 259 13.82 -4.11 17.80
N PRO A 260 14.19 -2.81 17.95
CA PRO A 260 13.42 -1.82 18.69
C PRO A 260 12.05 -1.50 18.06
N ILE A 261 11.76 -2.09 16.90
CA ILE A 261 10.49 -2.01 16.17
C ILE A 261 9.79 -3.36 16.29
N VAL A 262 8.87 -3.49 17.25
CA VAL A 262 8.08 -4.71 17.44
C VAL A 262 6.76 -4.57 16.72
N SER A 263 6.80 -4.85 15.42
CA SER A 263 5.61 -5.21 14.64
C SER A 263 5.97 -6.43 13.82
N CYS A 264 5.52 -7.60 14.26
CA CYS A 264 5.85 -8.85 13.60
C CYS A 264 4.98 -9.04 12.35
N THR A 265 5.54 -8.73 11.18
CA THR A 265 5.40 -9.59 9.99
C THR A 265 6.70 -9.65 9.18
N THR A 266 7.65 -8.71 9.36
CA THR A 266 8.94 -8.73 8.66
C THR A 266 10.05 -8.02 9.45
N ALA A 267 10.40 -8.50 10.64
CA ALA A 267 11.62 -8.07 11.33
C ALA A 267 12.89 -8.78 10.81
N ALA A 268 13.05 -8.91 9.49
CA ALA A 268 14.21 -9.55 8.87
C ALA A 268 14.91 -8.71 7.78
N SER A 269 14.31 -7.63 7.29
CA SER A 269 14.94 -6.78 6.27
C SER A 269 14.48 -5.34 6.43
N TYR A 270 15.39 -4.38 6.27
CA TYR A 270 15.21 -2.91 6.38
C TYR A 270 15.40 -2.30 7.77
N ALA A 271 16.63 -2.40 8.27
CA ALA A 271 17.26 -1.31 8.99
C ALA A 271 17.85 -0.34 7.95
N THR A 272 17.15 0.75 7.63
CA THR A 272 17.77 1.92 6.98
C THR A 272 17.69 3.10 7.93
N ALA A 273 18.87 3.52 8.37
CA ALA A 273 19.12 4.64 9.25
C ALA A 273 18.48 5.93 8.72
N ARG A 274 17.67 6.61 9.56
CA ARG A 274 17.56 8.07 9.48
C ARG A 274 18.67 8.65 10.35
N THR A 275 19.80 8.97 9.73
CA THR A 275 20.77 9.91 10.27
C THR A 275 20.06 11.26 10.40
N ARG A 276 19.74 11.67 11.64
CA ARG A 276 19.49 13.09 11.91
C ARG A 276 20.81 13.82 11.71
N ALA A 277 20.83 14.73 10.74
CA ALA A 277 21.86 15.75 10.67
C ALA A 277 21.80 16.60 11.95
N LEU A 278 22.95 16.76 12.59
CA LEU A 278 23.26 17.89 13.47
C LEU A 278 23.46 19.14 12.63
#